data_AF-A0A327JWR3-F1
#
_entry.id   AF-A0A327JWR3-F1
#
_cell.length_a   1.000
_cell.length_b   1.000
_cell.length_c   1.000
_cell.angle_alpha   90.00
_cell.angle_beta   90.00
_cell.angle_gamma   90.00
#
_symmetry.space_group_name_H-M   'P 1'
#
loop_
_entity.id
_entity.type
_entity.pdbx_description
1 polymer ?
#
loop_
_entity_poly.entity_id
_entity_poly.type
_entity_poly.pdbx_seq_one_letter_code
_entity_poly.pdbx_strand_id
1 'polypeptide(L)'
;MIEIAMYIALGALGAGLLALMIAPAIWNRAVHLTRRRIEATVPLEVEEIRAEKDLMRADFALALRRMEKKLEAEKQTAAERRVEIARQAETLHAANTDRDAKADAVFELEERERVLRSELRSREEELVRTAAHLREAERKLVARNNEIAILKGSAPRPESSFAFLETSADGDDIDATLEELDAKSLRREVKASKREFDAAQVRISTLSSELDSTRAALEAAKKTIAELREQSEDGEAFSRINAYAHSESAELKQMETRILELEAHRVQSEAEITRLTVALENAGASGGDGGDSPRDAARRNLQAANEALRAEVATLVAERDRLRGDVARLTGEPSEFPGGPLTPPALQAVPSVDADDNGEAALRDKISELTADIASLTATGETGDTRLGKMIGSDEGGDDETTLFSRIRRKTKSRNNGRKLP
;
A
#
# COMPACT_ATOMS: atom_id res chain seq x y z
N MET A 1 -30.53 -57.86 102.42
CA MET A 1 -29.29 -57.63 101.64
C MET A 1 -29.42 -58.12 100.20
N ILE A 2 -29.84 -59.36 99.94
CA ILE A 2 -29.97 -59.93 98.58
C ILE A 2 -31.07 -59.24 97.73
N GLU A 3 -32.18 -58.85 98.35
CA GLU A 3 -33.29 -58.16 97.65
C GLU A 3 -32.86 -56.83 97.01
N ILE A 4 -32.09 -56.00 97.73
CA ILE A 4 -31.53 -54.74 97.20
C ILE A 4 -30.56 -55.02 96.04
N ALA A 5 -29.74 -56.08 96.15
CA ALA A 5 -28.82 -56.47 95.08
C ALA A 5 -29.57 -56.92 93.81
N MET A 6 -30.72 -57.59 93.94
CA MET A 6 -31.55 -58.00 92.79
C MET A 6 -32.18 -56.80 92.08
N TYR A 7 -32.69 -55.80 92.81
CA TYR A 7 -33.23 -54.59 92.19
C TYR A 7 -32.15 -53.77 91.47
N ILE A 8 -30.94 -53.69 92.03
CA ILE A 8 -29.80 -53.03 91.36
C ILE A 8 -29.39 -53.79 90.10
N ALA A 9 -29.30 -55.13 90.17
CA ALA A 9 -28.96 -55.95 89.01
C ALA A 9 -30.01 -55.83 87.90
N LEU A 10 -31.31 -55.84 88.26
CA LEU A 10 -32.41 -55.66 87.31
C LEU A 10 -32.41 -54.25 86.69
N GLY A 11 -32.13 -53.23 87.49
CA GLY A 11 -31.98 -51.84 87.01
C GLY A 11 -30.79 -51.67 86.06
N ALA A 12 -29.65 -52.29 86.36
CA ALA A 12 -28.47 -52.28 85.50
C ALA A 12 -28.71 -53.02 84.18
N LEU A 13 -29.39 -54.17 84.22
CA LEU A 13 -29.81 -54.91 83.03
C LEU A 13 -30.82 -54.13 82.18
N GLY A 14 -31.80 -53.49 82.82
CA GLY A 14 -32.79 -52.66 82.14
C GLY A 14 -32.18 -51.42 81.49
N ALA A 15 -31.29 -50.71 82.20
CA ALA A 15 -30.55 -49.56 81.66
C ALA A 15 -29.60 -49.98 80.54
N GLY A 16 -28.93 -51.13 80.67
CA GLY A 16 -28.09 -51.70 79.64
C GLY A 16 -28.85 -52.04 78.37
N LEU A 17 -30.06 -52.61 78.49
CA LEU A 17 -30.93 -52.93 77.35
C LEU A 17 -31.39 -51.66 76.62
N LEU A 18 -31.79 -50.64 77.36
CA LEU A 18 -32.17 -49.33 76.80
C LEU A 18 -31.00 -48.63 76.12
N ALA A 19 -29.81 -48.68 76.72
CA ALA A 19 -28.59 -48.14 76.12
C ALA A 19 -28.23 -48.85 74.80
N LEU A 20 -28.36 -50.19 74.76
CA LEU A 20 -28.10 -50.99 73.56
C LEU A 20 -29.11 -50.70 72.44
N MET A 21 -30.35 -50.38 72.80
CA MET A 21 -31.40 -50.00 71.84
C MET A 21 -31.17 -48.60 71.24
N ILE A 22 -30.63 -47.66 72.01
CA ILE A 22 -30.43 -46.26 71.59
C ILE A 22 -29.06 -46.06 70.89
N ALA A 23 -28.03 -46.82 71.28
CA ALA A 23 -26.67 -46.72 70.72
C ALA A 23 -26.59 -46.77 69.17
N PRO A 24 -27.24 -47.71 68.46
CA PRO A 24 -27.17 -47.76 67.00
C PRO A 24 -27.85 -46.55 66.31
N ALA A 25 -28.87 -45.96 66.93
CA ALA A 25 -29.54 -44.78 66.38
C ALA A 25 -28.63 -43.53 66.44
N ILE A 26 -27.90 -43.36 67.54
CA ILE A 26 -26.94 -42.26 67.70
C ILE A 26 -25.74 -42.46 66.77
N TRP A 27 -25.23 -43.69 66.65
CA TRP A 27 -24.12 -44.02 65.77
C TRP A 27 -24.46 -43.75 64.30
N ASN A 28 -25.64 -44.17 63.84
CA ASN A 28 -26.08 -43.93 62.47
C ASN A 28 -26.25 -42.43 62.17
N ARG A 29 -26.74 -41.65 63.13
CA ARG A 29 -26.87 -40.19 63.01
C ARG A 29 -25.50 -39.52 62.92
N ALA A 30 -24.53 -39.94 63.73
CA ALA A 30 -23.16 -39.42 63.72
C ALA A 30 -22.45 -39.74 62.40
N VAL A 31 -22.55 -40.99 61.92
CA VAL A 31 -21.98 -41.43 60.64
C VAL A 31 -22.59 -40.68 59.46
N HIS A 32 -23.90 -40.41 59.48
CA HIS A 32 -24.54 -39.62 58.43
C HIS A 32 -24.04 -38.17 58.40
N LEU A 33 -23.86 -37.53 59.56
CA LEU A 33 -23.33 -36.17 59.65
C LEU A 33 -21.85 -36.08 59.24
N THR A 34 -21.02 -37.05 59.61
CA THR A 34 -19.61 -37.07 59.19
C THR A 34 -19.48 -37.42 57.72
N ARG A 35 -20.26 -38.37 57.20
CA ARG A 35 -20.31 -38.70 55.77
C ARG A 35 -20.75 -37.49 54.93
N ARG A 36 -21.77 -36.76 55.36
CA ARG A 36 -22.25 -35.55 54.66
C ARG A 36 -21.24 -34.39 54.72
N ARG A 37 -20.43 -34.32 55.78
CA ARG A 37 -19.34 -33.33 55.90
C ARG A 37 -18.14 -33.71 55.05
N ILE A 38 -17.82 -35.00 54.96
CA ILE A 38 -16.76 -35.56 54.11
C ILE A 38 -17.14 -35.48 52.62
N GLU A 39 -18.36 -35.83 52.22
CA GLU A 39 -18.83 -35.69 50.84
C GLU A 39 -18.88 -34.22 50.37
N ALA A 40 -18.98 -33.26 51.30
CA ALA A 40 -18.84 -31.82 51.01
C ALA A 40 -17.38 -31.32 50.99
N THR A 41 -16.41 -32.15 51.41
CA THR A 41 -14.96 -31.85 51.40
C THR A 41 -14.13 -32.78 50.51
N VAL A 42 -14.75 -33.78 49.88
CA VAL A 42 -14.15 -34.67 48.87
C VAL A 42 -14.20 -33.96 47.51
N PRO A 43 -13.09 -33.91 46.75
CA PRO A 43 -12.81 -32.80 45.85
C PRO A 43 -13.52 -32.94 44.49
N LEU A 44 -14.37 -31.96 44.19
CA LEU A 44 -14.77 -31.56 42.82
C LEU A 44 -13.73 -30.61 42.17
N GLU A 45 -12.62 -30.30 42.83
CA GLU A 45 -11.76 -29.15 42.50
C GLU A 45 -10.63 -29.43 41.48
N VAL A 46 -10.22 -30.68 41.24
CA VAL A 46 -9.09 -30.98 40.31
C VAL A 46 -9.55 -31.01 38.85
N GLU A 47 -10.77 -31.50 38.58
CA GLU A 47 -11.34 -31.48 37.23
C GLU A 47 -11.70 -30.07 36.78
N GLU A 48 -12.17 -29.22 37.69
CA GLU A 48 -12.50 -27.82 37.39
C GLU A 48 -11.23 -27.00 37.10
N ILE A 49 -10.12 -27.22 37.83
CA ILE A 49 -8.81 -26.62 37.52
C ILE A 49 -8.28 -27.08 36.14
N ARG A 50 -8.54 -28.35 35.77
CA ARG A 50 -8.17 -28.87 34.43
C ARG A 50 -9.03 -28.24 33.33
N ALA A 51 -10.33 -28.10 33.56
CA ALA A 51 -11.25 -27.45 32.63
C ALA A 51 -10.90 -25.97 32.43
N GLU A 52 -10.57 -25.24 33.50
CA GLU A 52 -10.19 -23.82 33.42
C GLU A 52 -8.83 -23.64 32.73
N LYS A 53 -7.89 -24.59 32.91
CA LYS A 53 -6.63 -24.66 32.15
C LYS A 53 -6.87 -24.87 30.65
N ASP A 54 -7.77 -25.79 30.29
CA ASP A 54 -8.05 -26.11 28.88
C ASP A 54 -8.85 -24.98 28.20
N LEU A 55 -9.76 -24.32 28.93
CA LEU A 55 -10.44 -23.10 28.47
C LEU A 55 -9.43 -21.97 28.20
N MET A 56 -8.49 -21.74 29.13
CA MET A 56 -7.44 -20.74 28.96
C MET A 56 -6.57 -21.04 27.73
N ARG A 57 -6.19 -22.30 27.51
CA ARG A 57 -5.47 -22.71 26.30
C ARG A 57 -6.27 -22.43 25.02
N ALA A 58 -7.57 -22.68 25.04
CA ALA A 58 -8.44 -22.43 23.89
C ALA A 58 -8.57 -20.93 23.58
N ASP A 59 -8.84 -20.09 24.58
CA ASP A 59 -9.00 -18.64 24.40
C ASP A 59 -7.72 -17.98 23.87
N PHE A 60 -6.56 -18.37 24.42
CA PHE A 60 -5.28 -17.87 23.92
C PHE A 60 -4.92 -18.42 22.53
N ALA A 61 -5.19 -19.69 22.23
CA ALA A 61 -4.97 -20.24 20.88
C ALA A 61 -5.83 -19.51 19.84
N LEU A 62 -7.08 -19.18 20.18
CA LEU A 62 -7.96 -18.38 19.32
C LEU A 62 -7.48 -16.93 19.20
N ALA A 63 -7.01 -16.31 20.29
CA ALA A 63 -6.44 -14.96 20.27
C ALA A 63 -5.18 -14.91 19.39
N LEU A 64 -4.26 -15.85 19.57
CA LEU A 64 -3.03 -15.98 18.78
C LEU A 64 -3.38 -16.21 17.30
N ARG A 65 -4.26 -17.17 16.99
CA ARG A 65 -4.67 -17.44 15.61
C ARG A 65 -5.34 -16.22 14.95
N ARG A 66 -6.10 -15.44 15.71
CA ARG A 66 -6.67 -14.17 15.23
C ARG A 66 -5.59 -13.12 15.00
N MET A 67 -4.55 -13.06 15.83
CA MET A 67 -3.42 -12.13 15.65
C MET A 67 -2.52 -12.53 14.48
N GLU A 68 -2.18 -13.82 14.35
CA GLU A 68 -1.44 -14.37 13.20
C GLU A 68 -2.14 -14.04 11.88
N LYS A 69 -3.45 -14.32 11.77
CA LYS A 69 -4.22 -14.03 10.55
C LYS A 69 -4.23 -12.53 10.22
N LYS A 70 -4.28 -11.67 11.24
CA LYS A 70 -4.23 -10.21 11.05
C LYS A 70 -2.85 -9.76 10.61
N LEU A 71 -1.78 -10.27 11.23
CA LEU A 71 -0.41 -10.01 10.81
C LEU A 71 -0.18 -10.44 9.36
N GLU A 72 -0.72 -11.60 8.96
CA GLU A 72 -0.61 -12.11 7.59
C GLU A 72 -1.33 -11.20 6.59
N ALA A 73 -2.53 -10.73 6.93
CA ALA A 73 -3.27 -9.76 6.11
C ALA A 73 -2.53 -8.41 5.97
N GLU A 74 -2.00 -7.87 7.06
CA GLU A 74 -1.21 -6.61 7.04
C GLU A 74 0.13 -6.79 6.29
N LYS A 75 0.79 -7.93 6.44
CA LYS A 75 2.00 -8.26 5.65
C LYS A 75 1.69 -8.30 4.16
N GLN A 76 0.54 -8.85 3.77
CA GLN A 76 0.13 -8.92 2.37
C GLN A 76 -0.16 -7.54 1.79
N THR A 77 -0.94 -6.70 2.49
CA THR A 77 -1.22 -5.34 2.02
C THR A 77 0.04 -4.46 1.99
N ALA A 78 0.94 -4.59 2.98
CA ALA A 78 2.22 -3.90 2.98
C ALA A 78 3.12 -4.36 1.83
N ALA A 79 3.10 -5.65 1.46
CA ALA A 79 3.83 -6.16 0.29
C ALA A 79 3.27 -5.59 -1.02
N GLU A 80 1.94 -5.54 -1.17
CA GLU A 80 1.26 -4.94 -2.33
C GLU A 80 1.61 -3.44 -2.45
N ARG A 81 1.52 -2.69 -1.35
CA ARG A 81 1.92 -1.28 -1.30
C ARG A 81 3.38 -1.07 -1.66
N ARG A 82 4.30 -1.93 -1.20
CA ARG A 82 5.72 -1.86 -1.57
C ARG A 82 5.95 -2.06 -3.07
N VAL A 83 5.22 -2.98 -3.69
CA VAL A 83 5.31 -3.20 -5.14
C VAL A 83 4.81 -1.96 -5.89
N GLU A 84 3.71 -1.36 -5.43
CA GLU A 84 3.18 -0.14 -6.04
C GLU A 84 4.13 1.04 -5.88
N ILE A 85 4.71 1.22 -4.69
CA ILE A 85 5.75 2.23 -4.43
C ILE A 85 6.96 1.97 -5.33
N ALA A 86 7.44 0.73 -5.45
CA ALA A 86 8.58 0.41 -6.31
C ALA A 86 8.30 0.76 -7.79
N ARG A 87 7.09 0.47 -8.30
CA ARG A 87 6.68 0.86 -9.65
C ARG A 87 6.64 2.37 -9.83
N GLN A 88 6.04 3.08 -8.87
CA GLN A 88 5.98 4.55 -8.89
C GLN A 88 7.40 5.15 -8.83
N ALA A 89 8.30 4.60 -8.01
CA ALA A 89 9.72 5.02 -7.97
C ALA A 89 10.40 4.86 -9.33
N GLU A 90 10.18 3.74 -10.01
CA GLU A 90 10.74 3.49 -11.35
C GLU A 90 10.20 4.49 -12.38
N THR A 91 8.88 4.76 -12.37
CA THR A 91 8.27 5.75 -13.27
C THR A 91 8.80 7.16 -13.01
N LEU A 92 8.98 7.54 -11.75
CA LEU A 92 9.51 8.84 -11.34
C LEU A 92 10.98 8.95 -11.74
N HIS A 93 11.78 7.89 -11.54
CA HIS A 93 13.16 7.85 -11.99
C HIS A 93 13.25 8.03 -13.52
N ALA A 94 12.42 7.31 -14.28
CA ALA A 94 12.36 7.46 -15.73
C ALA A 94 11.98 8.90 -16.15
N ALA A 95 10.97 9.49 -15.51
CA ALA A 95 10.56 10.87 -15.76
C ALA A 95 11.67 11.89 -15.43
N ASN A 96 12.40 11.71 -14.32
CA ASN A 96 13.56 12.54 -13.97
C ASN A 96 14.67 12.43 -15.01
N THR A 97 14.98 11.21 -15.47
CA THR A 97 16.00 11.03 -16.52
C THR A 97 15.60 11.67 -17.85
N ASP A 98 14.32 11.61 -18.24
CA ASP A 98 13.83 12.30 -19.43
C ASP A 98 13.93 13.82 -19.25
N ARG A 99 13.50 14.35 -18.08
CA ARG A 99 13.62 15.78 -17.76
C ARG A 99 15.06 16.27 -17.84
N ASP A 100 16.01 15.53 -17.28
CA ASP A 100 17.42 15.90 -17.30
C ASP A 100 17.97 15.87 -18.75
N ALA A 101 17.59 14.88 -19.55
CA ALA A 101 17.92 14.85 -20.98
C ALA A 101 17.30 16.03 -21.76
N LYS A 102 16.07 16.44 -21.44
CA LYS A 102 15.46 17.65 -22.03
C LYS A 102 16.17 18.92 -21.58
N ALA A 103 16.62 19.00 -20.33
CA ALA A 103 17.36 20.14 -19.81
C ALA A 103 18.70 20.31 -20.55
N ASP A 104 19.41 19.21 -20.81
CA ASP A 104 20.61 19.21 -21.64
C ASP A 104 20.31 19.69 -23.07
N ALA A 105 19.21 19.21 -23.66
CA ALA A 105 18.77 19.66 -24.98
C ALA A 105 18.42 21.17 -25.01
N VAL A 106 17.83 21.72 -23.95
CA VAL A 106 17.59 23.16 -23.81
C VAL A 106 18.90 23.92 -23.75
N PHE A 107 19.89 23.43 -23.00
CA PHE A 107 21.21 24.05 -22.95
C PHE A 107 21.88 24.10 -24.33
N GLU A 108 21.79 23.01 -25.10
CA GLU A 108 22.30 23.01 -26.48
C GLU A 108 21.54 23.98 -27.39
N LEU A 109 20.21 24.07 -27.26
CA LEU A 109 19.40 25.02 -28.02
C LEU A 109 19.72 26.47 -27.65
N GLU A 110 19.97 26.77 -26.38
CA GLU A 110 20.42 28.07 -25.90
C GLU A 110 21.78 28.46 -26.48
N GLU A 111 22.72 27.50 -26.55
CA GLU A 111 24.01 27.72 -27.20
C GLU A 111 23.84 28.01 -28.70
N ARG A 112 23.05 27.20 -29.40
CA ARG A 112 22.76 27.40 -30.82
C ARG A 112 22.10 28.76 -31.07
N GLU A 113 21.13 29.17 -30.25
CA GLU A 113 20.50 30.49 -30.36
C GLU A 113 21.55 31.60 -30.19
N ARG A 114 22.44 31.47 -29.21
CA ARG A 114 23.48 32.48 -28.95
C ARG A 114 24.45 32.61 -30.11
N VAL A 115 24.91 31.48 -30.66
CA VAL A 115 25.78 31.44 -31.83
C VAL A 115 25.08 32.06 -33.04
N LEU A 116 23.88 31.62 -33.39
CA LEU A 116 23.11 32.15 -34.53
C LEU A 116 22.86 33.65 -34.38
N ARG A 117 22.57 34.12 -33.17
CA ARG A 117 22.37 35.55 -32.90
C ARG A 117 23.64 36.37 -33.11
N SER A 118 24.78 35.83 -32.71
CA SER A 118 26.07 36.48 -32.94
C SER A 118 26.44 36.52 -34.43
N GLU A 119 26.17 35.43 -35.16
CA GLU A 119 26.41 35.35 -36.60
C GLU A 119 25.50 36.32 -37.36
N LEU A 120 24.22 36.38 -36.99
CA LEU A 120 23.25 37.31 -37.57
C LEU A 120 23.72 38.76 -37.40
N ARG A 121 24.14 39.16 -36.19
CA ARG A 121 24.67 40.49 -35.92
C ARG A 121 25.91 40.79 -36.77
N SER A 122 26.86 39.87 -36.85
CA SER A 122 28.07 40.03 -37.67
C SER A 122 27.72 40.23 -39.15
N ARG A 123 26.78 39.44 -39.68
CA ARG A 123 26.34 39.55 -41.08
C ARG A 123 25.53 40.82 -41.35
N GLU A 124 24.73 41.28 -40.41
CA GLU A 124 24.05 42.58 -40.50
C GLU A 124 25.06 43.73 -40.58
N GLU A 125 26.12 43.70 -39.77
CA GLU A 125 27.20 44.69 -39.84
C GLU A 125 27.94 44.65 -41.18
N GLU A 126 28.24 43.45 -41.70
CA GLU A 126 28.82 43.28 -43.03
C GLU A 126 27.89 43.81 -44.14
N LEU A 127 26.58 43.55 -44.05
CA LEU A 127 25.60 44.05 -45.01
C LEU A 127 25.52 45.58 -45.01
N VAL A 128 25.61 46.22 -43.84
CA VAL A 128 25.66 47.70 -43.75
C VAL A 128 26.92 48.24 -44.43
N ARG A 129 28.07 47.57 -44.27
CA ARG A 129 29.33 47.95 -44.94
C ARG A 129 29.24 47.78 -46.46
N THR A 130 28.77 46.63 -46.94
CA THR A 130 28.61 46.40 -48.39
C THR A 130 27.58 47.34 -49.01
N ALA A 131 26.50 47.66 -48.30
CA ALA A 131 25.53 48.68 -48.75
C ALA A 131 26.17 50.07 -48.89
N ALA A 132 27.06 50.45 -47.96
CA ALA A 132 27.77 51.73 -48.03
C ALA A 132 28.72 51.77 -49.22
N HIS A 133 29.49 50.70 -49.46
CA HIS A 133 30.38 50.57 -50.62
C HIS A 133 29.61 50.58 -51.94
N LEU A 134 28.49 49.85 -52.03
CA LEU A 134 27.63 49.84 -53.22
C LEU A 134 27.12 51.25 -53.54
N ARG A 135 26.60 51.98 -52.55
CA ARG A 135 26.15 53.37 -52.73
C ARG A 135 27.28 54.29 -53.18
N GLU A 136 28.51 54.07 -52.70
CA GLU A 136 29.67 54.84 -53.14
C GLU A 136 30.05 54.54 -54.60
N ALA A 137 30.06 53.27 -54.99
CA ALA A 137 30.32 52.85 -56.36
C ALA A 137 29.23 53.36 -57.33
N GLU A 138 27.96 53.32 -56.92
CA GLU A 138 26.84 53.91 -57.66
C GLU A 138 27.02 55.43 -57.87
N ARG A 139 27.42 56.17 -56.83
CA ARG A 139 27.72 57.61 -56.94
C ARG A 139 28.86 57.88 -57.93
N LYS A 140 29.96 57.13 -57.84
CA LYS A 140 31.10 57.24 -58.78
C LYS A 140 30.66 56.95 -60.21
N LEU A 141 29.79 55.96 -60.40
CA LEU A 141 29.28 55.60 -61.72
C LEU A 141 28.39 56.69 -62.32
N VAL A 142 27.51 57.29 -61.52
CA VAL A 142 26.69 58.43 -61.95
C VAL A 142 27.58 59.61 -62.34
N ALA A 143 28.60 59.93 -61.54
CA ALA A 143 29.55 60.99 -61.85
C ALA A 143 30.27 60.76 -63.19
N ARG A 144 30.82 59.56 -63.42
CA ARG A 144 31.49 59.20 -64.69
C ARG A 144 30.55 59.21 -65.89
N ASN A 145 29.32 58.74 -65.74
CA ASN A 145 28.34 58.81 -66.83
C ASN A 145 28.01 60.26 -67.22
N ASN A 146 27.96 61.18 -66.25
CA ASN A 146 27.73 62.60 -66.52
C ASN A 146 28.94 63.23 -67.24
N GLU A 147 30.16 62.88 -66.86
CA GLU A 147 31.40 63.33 -67.52
C GLU A 147 31.45 62.88 -68.99
N ILE A 148 31.19 61.59 -69.26
CA ILE A 148 31.07 61.07 -70.62
C ILE A 148 29.98 61.80 -71.42
N ALA A 149 28.85 62.13 -70.80
CA ALA A 149 27.77 62.86 -71.46
C ALA A 149 28.19 64.31 -71.81
N ILE A 150 28.98 64.95 -70.95
CA ILE A 150 29.55 66.28 -71.20
C ILE A 150 30.56 66.20 -72.36
N LEU A 151 31.52 65.26 -72.33
CA LEU A 151 32.52 65.08 -73.38
C LEU A 151 31.90 64.78 -74.74
N LYS A 152 30.86 63.92 -74.78
CA LYS A 152 30.11 63.62 -76.01
C LYS A 152 29.29 64.81 -76.51
N GLY A 153 28.83 65.68 -75.61
CA GLY A 153 28.08 66.90 -75.92
C GLY A 153 28.95 68.07 -76.40
N SER A 154 30.23 68.10 -76.00
CA SER A 154 31.20 69.11 -76.44
C SER A 154 31.88 68.79 -77.78
N ALA A 155 31.71 67.58 -78.32
CA ALA A 155 32.22 67.21 -79.64
C ALA A 155 31.43 67.95 -80.75
N PRO A 156 32.08 68.84 -81.55
CA PRO A 156 31.38 69.53 -82.63
C PRO A 156 30.97 68.55 -83.71
N ARG A 157 29.66 68.47 -83.97
CA ARG A 157 29.06 67.71 -85.07
C ARG A 157 29.53 68.34 -86.40
N PRO A 158 30.29 67.64 -87.27
CA PRO A 158 30.72 68.22 -88.53
C PRO A 158 29.56 68.20 -89.53
N GLU A 159 28.69 69.19 -89.46
CA GLU A 159 27.89 69.57 -90.61
C GLU A 159 28.74 70.50 -91.48
N SER A 160 29.19 69.96 -92.61
CA SER A 160 29.82 70.65 -93.76
C SER A 160 31.21 71.28 -93.55
N SER A 161 32.25 70.61 -94.07
CA SER A 161 32.98 71.08 -95.26
C SER A 161 34.12 70.12 -95.60
N PHE A 162 34.16 69.79 -96.87
CA PHE A 162 35.26 69.17 -97.60
C PHE A 162 36.58 69.96 -97.37
N ALA A 163 37.71 69.23 -97.32
CA ALA A 163 39.11 69.66 -97.43
C ALA A 163 39.96 69.86 -96.15
N PHE A 164 40.86 68.87 -95.95
CA PHE A 164 42.31 69.03 -95.77
C PHE A 164 42.91 69.10 -94.35
N LEU A 165 43.67 68.03 -94.05
CA LEU A 165 44.77 67.83 -93.08
C LEU A 165 44.44 67.97 -91.58
N GLU A 166 44.24 66.86 -90.88
CA GLU A 166 45.26 65.97 -90.28
C GLU A 166 45.99 66.65 -89.09
N THR A 167 45.97 65.98 -87.93
CA THR A 167 46.67 66.27 -86.65
C THR A 167 45.93 66.96 -85.48
N SER A 168 44.60 66.84 -85.32
CA SER A 168 43.95 67.23 -84.03
C SER A 168 42.69 66.43 -83.64
N ALA A 169 42.38 65.30 -84.30
CA ALA A 169 41.13 64.57 -84.09
C ALA A 169 41.24 63.37 -83.11
N ASP A 170 42.43 62.97 -82.67
CA ASP A 170 42.58 61.68 -81.96
C ASP A 170 42.64 61.77 -80.43
N GLY A 171 42.84 62.96 -79.84
CA GLY A 171 42.97 63.09 -78.37
C GLY A 171 41.65 62.91 -77.61
N ASP A 172 40.64 63.72 -77.96
CA ASP A 172 39.35 63.73 -77.26
C ASP A 172 38.54 62.44 -77.48
N ASP A 173 38.68 61.80 -78.65
CA ASP A 173 38.04 60.50 -78.95
C ASP A 173 38.71 59.33 -78.17
N ILE A 174 40.03 59.38 -77.96
CA ILE A 174 40.73 58.41 -77.10
C ILE A 174 40.33 58.61 -75.64
N ASP A 175 40.21 59.85 -75.17
CA ASP A 175 39.80 60.14 -73.79
C ASP A 175 38.34 59.74 -73.52
N ALA A 176 37.41 60.02 -74.44
CA ALA A 176 36.02 59.60 -74.34
C ALA A 176 35.84 58.07 -74.36
N THR A 177 36.67 57.35 -75.14
CA THR A 177 36.63 55.87 -75.18
C THR A 177 37.26 55.24 -73.95
N LEU A 178 38.31 55.85 -73.39
CA LEU A 178 38.92 55.45 -72.11
C LEU A 178 37.92 55.61 -70.96
N GLU A 179 37.24 56.75 -70.85
CA GLU A 179 36.20 56.96 -69.84
C GLU A 179 35.02 56.00 -70.02
N GLU A 180 34.64 55.68 -71.26
CA GLU A 180 33.59 54.72 -71.54
C GLU A 180 33.97 53.29 -71.09
N LEU A 181 35.25 52.91 -71.21
CA LEU A 181 35.78 51.65 -70.68
C LEU A 181 35.73 51.62 -69.15
N ASP A 182 36.10 52.73 -68.48
CA ASP A 182 36.04 52.87 -67.03
C ASP A 182 34.59 52.88 -66.50
N ALA A 183 33.65 53.52 -67.20
CA ALA A 183 32.24 53.43 -66.84
C ALA A 183 31.68 52.02 -67.05
N LYS A 184 32.15 51.27 -68.05
CA LYS A 184 31.79 49.86 -68.26
C LYS A 184 32.35 48.95 -67.17
N SER A 185 33.58 49.16 -66.71
CA SER A 185 34.17 48.39 -65.61
C SER A 185 33.43 48.66 -64.30
N LEU A 186 33.15 49.94 -63.99
CA LEU A 186 32.43 50.35 -62.79
C LEU A 186 30.96 49.89 -62.81
N ARG A 187 30.30 49.84 -63.97
CA ARG A 187 28.97 49.20 -64.14
C ARG A 187 28.99 47.72 -63.79
N ARG A 188 30.03 46.99 -64.19
CA ARG A 188 30.18 45.56 -63.87
C ARG A 188 30.38 45.37 -62.37
N GLU A 189 31.19 46.23 -61.74
CA GLU A 189 31.45 46.22 -60.30
C GLU A 189 30.19 46.52 -59.48
N VAL A 190 29.44 47.59 -59.83
CA VAL A 190 28.14 47.91 -59.19
C VAL A 190 27.16 46.74 -59.33
N LYS A 191 27.08 46.13 -60.52
CA LYS A 191 26.19 44.97 -60.74
C LYS A 191 26.63 43.74 -59.94
N ALA A 192 27.93 43.51 -59.78
CA ALA A 192 28.47 42.43 -58.95
C ALA A 192 28.18 42.68 -57.47
N SER A 193 28.52 43.87 -56.96
CA SER A 193 28.28 44.27 -55.56
C SER A 193 26.78 44.29 -55.22
N LYS A 194 25.91 44.67 -56.16
CA LYS A 194 24.45 44.60 -55.98
C LYS A 194 23.96 43.15 -55.81
N ARG A 195 24.48 42.22 -56.61
CA ARG A 195 24.17 40.79 -56.46
C ARG A 195 24.65 40.23 -55.14
N GLU A 196 25.84 40.64 -54.68
CA GLU A 196 26.37 40.27 -53.37
C GLU A 196 25.51 40.82 -52.23
N PHE A 197 25.06 42.07 -52.33
CA PHE A 197 24.13 42.67 -51.38
C PHE A 197 22.79 41.92 -51.33
N ASP A 198 22.18 41.65 -52.49
CA ASP A 198 20.90 40.93 -52.56
C ASP A 198 21.05 39.48 -52.02
N ALA A 199 22.16 38.81 -52.31
CA ALA A 199 22.47 37.48 -51.78
C ALA A 199 22.70 37.49 -50.25
N ALA A 200 23.41 38.50 -49.72
CA ALA A 200 23.61 38.68 -48.29
C ALA A 200 22.29 38.97 -47.57
N GLN A 201 21.40 39.76 -48.18
CA GLN A 201 20.07 40.07 -47.64
C GLN A 201 19.19 38.80 -47.52
N VAL A 202 19.22 37.93 -48.55
CA VAL A 202 18.55 36.62 -48.48
C VAL A 202 19.17 35.75 -47.39
N ARG A 203 20.49 35.76 -47.22
CA ARG A 203 21.16 34.98 -46.17
C ARG A 203 20.79 35.44 -44.75
N ILE A 204 20.66 36.74 -44.54
CA ILE A 204 20.20 37.31 -43.26
C ILE A 204 18.74 36.93 -43.00
N SER A 205 17.88 36.97 -44.01
CA SER A 205 16.48 36.56 -43.81
C SER A 205 16.37 35.06 -43.48
N THR A 206 17.18 34.19 -44.10
CA THR A 206 17.23 32.76 -43.75
C THR A 206 17.75 32.54 -42.33
N LEU A 207 18.85 33.18 -41.94
CA LEU A 207 19.39 33.08 -40.57
C LEU A 207 18.41 33.62 -39.52
N SER A 208 17.68 34.69 -39.83
CA SER A 208 16.64 35.20 -38.94
C SER A 208 15.49 34.21 -38.75
N SER A 209 15.06 33.53 -39.83
CA SER A 209 14.03 32.50 -39.75
C SER A 209 14.49 31.27 -38.97
N GLU A 210 15.75 30.87 -39.15
CA GLU A 210 16.36 29.79 -38.36
C GLU A 210 16.41 30.16 -36.87
N LEU A 211 16.78 31.40 -36.56
CA LEU A 211 16.82 31.91 -35.20
C LEU A 211 15.43 31.99 -34.55
N ASP A 212 14.40 32.40 -35.28
CA ASP A 212 13.02 32.38 -34.77
C ASP A 212 12.51 30.95 -34.56
N SER A 213 12.85 30.01 -35.45
CA SER A 213 12.47 28.60 -35.27
C SER A 213 13.16 27.94 -34.07
N THR A 214 14.43 28.25 -33.83
CA THR A 214 15.19 27.72 -32.68
C THR A 214 14.69 28.30 -31.36
N ARG A 215 14.32 29.58 -31.34
CA ARG A 215 13.62 30.20 -30.20
C ARG A 215 12.28 29.54 -29.91
N ALA A 216 11.46 29.31 -30.93
CA ALA A 216 10.17 28.64 -30.74
C ALA A 216 10.34 27.23 -30.18
N ALA A 217 11.34 26.48 -30.67
CA ALA A 217 11.68 25.15 -30.15
C ALA A 217 12.18 25.20 -28.70
N LEU A 218 12.98 26.21 -28.36
CA LEU A 218 13.49 26.44 -27.00
C LEU A 218 12.38 26.78 -26.01
N GLU A 219 11.45 27.67 -26.37
CA GLU A 219 10.29 27.99 -25.53
C GLU A 219 9.36 26.78 -25.34
N ALA A 220 9.13 26.00 -26.41
CA ALA A 220 8.38 24.76 -26.31
C ALA A 220 9.06 23.75 -25.37
N ALA A 221 10.38 23.57 -25.50
CA ALA A 221 11.15 22.67 -24.64
C ALA A 221 11.14 23.13 -23.17
N LYS A 222 11.31 24.43 -22.90
CA LYS A 222 11.21 25.01 -21.56
C LYS A 222 9.83 24.78 -20.94
N LYS A 223 8.77 24.95 -21.73
CA LYS A 223 7.41 24.66 -21.28
C LYS A 223 7.23 23.18 -20.91
N THR A 224 7.71 22.26 -21.74
CA THR A 224 7.62 20.82 -21.43
C THR A 224 8.40 20.45 -20.16
N ILE A 225 9.56 21.08 -19.92
CA ILE A 225 10.31 20.88 -18.67
C ILE A 225 9.54 21.42 -17.46
N ALA A 226 8.85 22.57 -17.59
CA ALA A 226 8.03 23.11 -16.52
C ALA A 226 6.85 22.18 -16.19
N GLU A 227 6.17 21.64 -17.20
CA GLU A 227 5.09 20.66 -17.04
C GLU A 227 5.60 19.36 -16.39
N LEU A 228 6.76 18.84 -16.82
CA LEU A 228 7.40 17.67 -16.19
C LEU A 228 7.88 17.95 -14.76
N ARG A 229 8.26 19.20 -14.46
CA ARG A 229 8.68 19.61 -13.11
C ARG A 229 7.51 19.62 -12.14
N GLU A 230 6.35 20.12 -12.57
CA GLU A 230 5.11 20.08 -11.80
C GLU A 230 4.71 18.63 -11.48
N GLN A 231 4.79 17.73 -12.48
CA GLN A 231 4.58 16.29 -12.28
C GLN A 231 5.65 15.62 -11.41
N SER A 232 6.84 16.21 -11.31
CA SER A 232 7.94 15.73 -10.46
C SER A 232 7.85 16.26 -9.03
N GLU A 233 7.16 17.37 -8.76
CA GLU A 233 6.91 17.85 -7.39
C GLU A 233 5.96 16.89 -6.64
N ASP A 234 5.08 16.19 -7.37
CA ASP A 234 4.40 14.98 -6.87
C ASP A 234 5.40 13.90 -6.41
N GLY A 235 6.64 13.93 -6.90
CA GLY A 235 7.74 13.07 -6.48
C GLY A 235 8.30 13.36 -5.08
N GLU A 236 8.16 14.58 -4.56
CA GLU A 236 8.42 14.85 -3.14
C GLU A 236 7.32 14.24 -2.25
N ALA A 237 6.07 14.19 -2.77
CA ALA A 237 5.02 13.40 -2.14
C ALA A 237 5.36 11.90 -2.19
N PHE A 238 5.98 11.43 -3.28
CA PHE A 238 6.49 10.05 -3.35
C PHE A 238 7.58 9.73 -2.32
N SER A 239 8.51 10.65 -2.06
CA SER A 239 9.50 10.49 -0.98
C SER A 239 8.86 10.45 0.41
N ARG A 240 7.78 11.22 0.63
CA ARG A 240 6.96 11.13 1.85
C ARG A 240 6.23 9.79 1.96
N ILE A 241 5.68 9.28 0.86
CA ILE A 241 5.06 7.94 0.79
C ILE A 241 6.08 6.84 1.10
N ASN A 242 7.30 6.96 0.58
CA ASN A 242 8.36 6.00 0.86
C ASN A 242 8.81 6.05 2.33
N ALA A 243 8.93 7.25 2.91
CA ALA A 243 9.21 7.40 4.34
C ALA A 243 8.08 6.78 5.20
N TYR A 244 6.83 6.94 4.79
CA TYR A 244 5.67 6.33 5.43
C TYR A 244 5.69 4.79 5.33
N ALA A 245 6.06 4.23 4.18
CA ALA A 245 6.21 2.77 4.04
C ALA A 245 7.34 2.20 4.91
N HIS A 246 8.39 2.99 5.17
CA HIS A 246 9.45 2.61 6.12
C HIS A 246 8.96 2.64 7.56
N SER A 247 8.13 3.62 7.96
CA SER A 247 7.51 3.61 9.29
C SER A 247 6.51 2.47 9.47
N GLU A 248 5.69 2.17 8.46
CA GLU A 248 4.76 1.02 8.46
C GLU A 248 5.53 -0.31 8.61
N SER A 249 6.69 -0.44 7.95
CA SER A 249 7.57 -1.60 8.14
C SER A 249 8.12 -1.72 9.56
N ALA A 250 8.38 -0.61 10.24
CA ALA A 250 8.90 -0.61 11.60
C ALA A 250 7.81 -1.05 12.59
N GLU A 251 6.59 -0.59 12.39
CA GLU A 251 5.42 -1.00 13.17
C GLU A 251 5.09 -2.49 13.01
N LEU A 252 5.16 -3.03 11.78
CA LEU A 252 4.97 -4.47 11.55
C LEU A 252 6.02 -5.32 12.28
N LYS A 253 7.28 -4.87 12.32
CA LYS A 253 8.33 -5.54 13.10
C LYS A 253 8.04 -5.49 14.60
N GLN A 254 7.53 -4.36 15.11
CA GLN A 254 7.13 -4.25 16.51
C GLN A 254 5.97 -5.21 16.84
N MET A 255 4.97 -5.32 15.97
CA MET A 255 3.88 -6.27 16.15
C MET A 255 4.38 -7.72 16.17
N GLU A 256 5.31 -8.07 15.28
CA GLU A 256 5.94 -9.39 15.24
C GLU A 256 6.73 -9.70 16.52
N THR A 257 7.51 -8.74 17.03
CA THR A 257 8.20 -8.92 18.33
C THR A 257 7.24 -9.10 19.49
N ARG A 258 6.09 -8.41 19.47
CA ARG A 258 5.09 -8.50 20.55
C ARG A 258 4.34 -9.83 20.52
N ILE A 259 4.13 -10.41 19.33
CA ILE A 259 3.58 -11.77 19.18
C ILE A 259 4.56 -12.80 19.78
N LEU A 260 5.86 -12.68 19.46
CA LEU A 260 6.90 -13.54 20.04
C LEU A 260 6.97 -13.42 21.57
N GLU A 261 6.83 -12.21 22.10
CA GLU A 261 6.83 -11.96 23.55
C GLU A 261 5.60 -12.57 24.24
N LEU A 262 4.42 -12.46 23.63
CA LEU A 262 3.19 -13.11 24.11
C LEU A 262 3.31 -14.64 24.09
N GLU A 263 3.95 -15.21 23.05
CA GLU A 263 4.25 -16.65 23.00
C GLU A 263 5.24 -17.07 24.10
N ALA A 264 6.26 -16.27 24.38
CA ALA A 264 7.20 -16.54 25.48
C ALA A 264 6.50 -16.51 26.85
N HIS A 265 5.64 -15.51 27.10
CA HIS A 265 4.82 -15.43 28.31
C HIS A 265 3.86 -16.62 28.44
N ARG A 266 3.28 -17.12 27.32
CA ARG A 266 2.48 -18.35 27.32
C ARG A 266 3.29 -19.54 27.80
N VAL A 267 4.47 -19.77 27.24
CA VAL A 267 5.31 -20.91 27.63
C VAL A 267 5.69 -20.85 29.12
N GLN A 268 5.97 -19.65 29.64
CA GLN A 268 6.24 -19.44 31.06
C GLN A 268 5.02 -19.75 31.94
N SER A 269 3.86 -19.20 31.62
CA SER A 269 2.63 -19.45 32.39
C SER A 269 2.18 -20.91 32.34
N GLU A 270 2.29 -21.60 31.20
CA GLU A 270 1.99 -23.03 31.10
C GLU A 270 2.96 -23.89 31.93
N ALA A 271 4.24 -23.51 31.97
CA ALA A 271 5.24 -24.18 32.81
C ALA A 271 4.93 -23.99 34.30
N GLU A 272 4.50 -22.78 34.70
CA GLU A 272 4.13 -22.47 36.09
C GLU A 272 2.84 -23.18 36.52
N ILE A 273 1.80 -23.17 35.69
CA ILE A 273 0.56 -23.93 35.93
C ILE A 273 0.89 -25.42 36.09
N THR A 274 1.71 -25.98 35.20
CA THR A 274 2.09 -27.40 35.27
C THR A 274 2.88 -27.71 36.55
N ARG A 275 3.80 -26.82 36.94
CA ARG A 275 4.54 -26.93 38.20
C ARG A 275 3.61 -26.90 39.41
N LEU A 276 2.64 -25.98 39.42
CA LEU A 276 1.66 -25.85 40.50
C LEU A 276 0.71 -27.06 40.56
N THR A 277 0.27 -27.59 39.41
CA THR A 277 -0.54 -28.82 39.33
C THR A 277 0.21 -30.02 39.93
N VAL A 278 1.48 -30.21 39.56
CA VAL A 278 2.32 -31.31 40.10
C VAL A 278 2.56 -31.13 41.60
N ALA A 279 2.78 -29.90 42.07
CA ALA A 279 2.91 -29.61 43.49
C ALA A 279 1.63 -29.92 44.28
N LEU A 280 0.46 -29.61 43.72
CA LEU A 280 -0.84 -29.92 44.32
C LEU A 280 -1.11 -31.43 44.37
N GLU A 281 -0.76 -32.15 43.30
CA GLU A 281 -0.92 -33.61 43.20
C GLU A 281 -0.01 -34.34 44.21
N ASN A 282 1.24 -33.86 44.36
CA ASN A 282 2.16 -34.36 45.37
C ASN A 282 1.72 -34.03 46.81
N ALA A 283 1.15 -32.84 47.04
CA ALA A 283 0.60 -32.44 48.34
C ALA A 283 -0.73 -33.14 48.69
N GLY A 284 -1.50 -33.56 47.68
CA GLY A 284 -2.68 -34.39 47.84
C GLY A 284 -2.35 -35.85 48.15
N ALA A 285 -1.20 -36.35 47.69
CA ALA A 285 -0.69 -37.67 48.02
C ALA A 285 -0.12 -37.77 49.45
N SER A 286 0.33 -36.66 50.04
CA SER A 286 0.70 -36.59 51.46
C SER A 286 -0.53 -36.30 52.32
N GLY A 287 -1.24 -37.35 52.73
CA GLY A 287 -2.33 -37.23 53.70
C GLY A 287 -1.85 -36.62 55.03
N GLY A 288 -2.46 -35.50 55.42
CA GLY A 288 -2.15 -34.80 56.66
C GLY A 288 -3.22 -33.79 57.03
N ASP A 289 -4.09 -34.23 57.93
CA ASP A 289 -5.02 -33.44 58.74
C ASP A 289 -4.31 -32.20 59.34
N GLY A 290 -4.73 -30.99 58.97
CA GLY A 290 -4.25 -29.75 59.62
C GLY A 290 -4.21 -28.49 58.75
N GLY A 291 -5.22 -27.63 58.92
CA GLY A 291 -5.07 -26.17 58.88
C GLY A 291 -5.22 -25.45 57.54
N ASP A 292 -6.30 -24.66 57.42
CA ASP A 292 -6.74 -23.80 56.30
C ASP A 292 -5.75 -22.73 55.76
N SER A 293 -4.48 -22.68 56.19
CA SER A 293 -3.64 -21.48 55.89
C SER A 293 -2.90 -21.47 54.54
N PRO A 294 -2.34 -22.58 54.01
CA PRO A 294 -1.55 -22.55 52.76
C PRO A 294 -2.40 -22.66 51.48
N ARG A 295 -3.54 -23.34 51.56
CA ARG A 295 -4.40 -23.65 50.40
C ARG A 295 -5.23 -22.45 49.94
N ASP A 296 -5.79 -21.70 50.88
CA ASP A 296 -6.50 -20.46 50.58
C ASP A 296 -5.57 -19.33 50.10
N ALA A 297 -4.29 -19.37 50.50
CA ALA A 297 -3.28 -18.45 50.02
C ALA A 297 -2.88 -18.75 48.56
N ALA A 298 -2.73 -20.03 48.20
CA ALA A 298 -2.47 -20.44 46.82
C ALA A 298 -3.63 -20.08 45.88
N ARG A 299 -4.88 -20.27 46.32
CA ARG A 299 -6.09 -19.86 45.57
C ARG A 299 -6.13 -18.35 45.33
N ARG A 300 -5.91 -17.56 46.38
CA ARG A 300 -5.90 -16.10 46.28
C ARG A 300 -4.79 -15.60 45.36
N ASN A 301 -3.61 -16.22 45.40
CA ASN A 301 -2.51 -15.87 44.48
C ASN A 301 -2.84 -16.22 43.03
N LEU A 302 -3.50 -17.35 42.75
CA LEU A 302 -3.88 -17.74 41.40
C LEU A 302 -5.00 -16.86 40.83
N GLN A 303 -5.97 -16.46 41.67
CA GLN A 303 -7.02 -15.51 41.29
C GLN A 303 -6.43 -14.11 41.05
N ALA A 304 -5.53 -13.64 41.93
CA ALA A 304 -4.88 -12.34 41.76
C ALA A 304 -4.01 -12.27 40.49
N ALA A 305 -3.28 -13.35 40.17
CA ALA A 305 -2.51 -13.44 38.94
C ALA A 305 -3.41 -13.44 37.69
N ASN A 306 -4.57 -14.12 37.75
CA ASN A 306 -5.56 -14.09 36.67
C ASN A 306 -6.18 -12.72 36.46
N GLU A 307 -6.48 -12.02 37.56
CA GLU A 307 -7.09 -10.69 37.51
C GLU A 307 -6.08 -9.65 36.99
N ALA A 308 -4.81 -9.79 37.35
CA ALA A 308 -3.71 -8.99 36.79
C ALA A 308 -3.54 -9.24 35.28
N LEU A 309 -3.53 -10.49 34.82
CA LEU A 309 -3.44 -10.82 33.39
C LEU A 309 -4.64 -10.28 32.61
N ARG A 310 -5.86 -10.38 33.15
CA ARG A 310 -7.08 -9.84 32.52
C ARG A 310 -7.03 -8.31 32.42
N ALA A 311 -6.53 -7.64 33.46
CA ALA A 311 -6.35 -6.19 33.46
C ALA A 311 -5.32 -5.76 32.40
N GLU A 312 -4.20 -6.48 32.28
CA GLU A 312 -3.16 -6.21 31.27
C GLU A 312 -3.66 -6.46 29.85
N VAL A 313 -4.42 -7.52 29.61
CA VAL A 313 -5.09 -7.73 28.31
C VAL A 313 -6.06 -6.60 28.00
N ALA A 314 -6.81 -6.11 29.00
CA ALA A 314 -7.74 -5.00 28.82
C ALA A 314 -7.05 -3.66 28.51
N THR A 315 -5.89 -3.37 29.13
CA THR A 315 -5.12 -2.15 28.83
C THR A 315 -4.54 -2.19 27.43
N LEU A 316 -4.02 -3.34 26.99
CA LEU A 316 -3.51 -3.54 25.62
C LEU A 316 -4.61 -3.38 24.57
N VAL A 317 -5.82 -3.87 24.86
CA VAL A 317 -7.02 -3.71 24.01
C VAL A 317 -7.38 -2.22 23.86
N ALA A 318 -7.38 -1.46 24.96
CA ALA A 318 -7.69 -0.03 24.96
C ALA A 318 -6.61 0.84 24.29
N GLU A 319 -5.34 0.51 24.47
CA GLU A 319 -4.21 1.20 23.83
C GLU A 319 -4.26 1.00 22.30
N ARG A 320 -4.65 -0.19 21.84
CA ARG A 320 -4.89 -0.50 20.43
C ARG A 320 -6.10 0.21 19.83
N ASP A 321 -7.18 0.42 20.58
CA ASP A 321 -8.32 1.19 20.09
C ASP A 321 -8.01 2.70 19.97
N ARG A 322 -7.13 3.22 20.85
CA ARG A 322 -6.54 4.56 20.71
C ARG A 322 -5.70 4.69 19.44
N LEU A 323 -4.73 3.80 19.24
CA LEU A 323 -3.86 3.82 18.06
C LEU A 323 -4.66 3.70 16.76
N ARG A 324 -5.71 2.88 16.74
CA ARG A 324 -6.62 2.77 15.60
C ARG A 324 -7.39 4.07 15.34
N GLY A 325 -7.84 4.75 16.39
CA GLY A 325 -8.49 6.06 16.28
C GLY A 325 -7.53 7.14 15.77
N ASP A 326 -6.27 7.10 16.16
CA ASP A 326 -5.24 8.02 15.70
C ASP A 326 -4.87 7.76 14.23
N VAL A 327 -4.79 6.50 13.81
CA VAL A 327 -4.60 6.11 12.40
C VAL A 327 -5.77 6.61 11.55
N ALA A 328 -7.03 6.43 11.98
CA ALA A 328 -8.21 6.90 11.24
C ALA A 328 -8.27 8.43 11.10
N ARG A 329 -7.77 9.18 12.11
CA ARG A 329 -7.66 10.63 12.05
C ARG A 329 -6.57 11.12 11.09
N LEU A 330 -5.50 10.35 10.94
CA LEU A 330 -4.35 10.69 10.10
C LEU A 330 -4.55 10.29 8.63
N THR A 331 -5.34 9.25 8.35
CA THR A 331 -5.60 8.77 6.98
C THR A 331 -6.82 9.40 6.30
N GLY A 332 -7.62 10.22 7.01
CA GLY A 332 -8.71 11.00 6.41
C GLY A 332 -9.93 10.19 5.96
N GLU A 333 -9.99 8.89 6.24
CA GLU A 333 -11.18 8.09 5.97
C GLU A 333 -12.18 8.18 7.14
N PRO A 334 -13.40 8.70 6.92
CA PRO A 334 -14.45 8.61 7.92
C PRO A 334 -14.81 7.13 8.06
N SER A 335 -14.69 6.61 9.28
CA SER A 335 -15.07 5.26 9.64
C SER A 335 -16.59 5.07 9.48
N GLU A 336 -17.04 4.77 8.27
CA GLU A 336 -18.42 4.35 7.98
C GLU A 336 -18.52 2.82 8.10
N PHE A 337 -18.33 2.33 9.34
CA PHE A 337 -18.86 1.04 9.76
C PHE A 337 -19.54 1.26 11.12
N PRO A 338 -20.85 0.99 11.25
CA PRO A 338 -21.57 1.23 12.49
C PRO A 338 -21.20 0.14 13.50
N GLY A 339 -20.10 0.36 14.21
CA GLY A 339 -19.67 -0.41 15.37
C GLY A 339 -19.52 0.53 16.55
N GLY A 340 -20.65 0.89 17.16
CA GLY A 340 -20.66 1.65 18.42
C GLY A 340 -19.89 0.93 19.54
N PRO A 341 -19.58 1.63 20.65
CA PRO A 341 -18.77 1.10 21.72
C PRO A 341 -19.39 -0.19 22.27
N LEU A 342 -18.72 -1.31 22.05
CA LEU A 342 -19.04 -2.58 22.67
C LEU A 342 -18.63 -2.48 24.15
N THR A 343 -19.54 -1.92 24.94
CA THR A 343 -19.60 -2.15 26.38
C THR A 343 -19.58 -3.67 26.61
N PRO A 344 -18.67 -4.21 27.43
CA PRO A 344 -18.69 -5.64 27.75
C PRO A 344 -20.06 -5.96 28.36
N PRO A 345 -20.78 -7.00 27.91
CA PRO A 345 -22.04 -7.35 28.52
C PRO A 345 -21.75 -7.75 29.97
N ALA A 346 -22.40 -7.04 30.90
CA ALA A 346 -22.49 -7.49 32.27
C ALA A 346 -23.04 -8.92 32.26
N LEU A 347 -22.37 -9.81 33.02
CA LEU A 347 -22.81 -11.17 33.29
C LEU A 347 -24.23 -11.14 33.87
N GLN A 348 -25.22 -11.22 33.00
CA GLN A 348 -26.60 -11.45 33.38
C GLN A 348 -26.76 -12.96 33.55
N ALA A 349 -27.21 -13.34 34.74
CA ALA A 349 -27.46 -14.71 35.14
C ALA A 349 -28.16 -15.48 34.02
N VAL A 350 -27.54 -16.60 33.62
CA VAL A 350 -28.10 -17.56 32.67
C VAL A 350 -29.43 -18.05 33.26
N PRO A 351 -30.59 -17.85 32.60
CA PRO A 351 -31.79 -18.58 32.95
C PRO A 351 -31.60 -20.02 32.48
N SER A 352 -31.97 -20.98 33.33
CA SER A 352 -32.04 -22.39 33.00
C SER A 352 -32.80 -22.58 31.69
N VAL A 353 -32.09 -23.05 30.66
CA VAL A 353 -32.68 -23.42 29.38
C VAL A 353 -33.42 -24.74 29.60
N ASP A 354 -34.74 -24.65 29.73
CA ASP A 354 -35.60 -25.81 29.51
C ASP A 354 -35.40 -26.30 28.07
N ALA A 355 -35.20 -27.61 27.95
CA ALA A 355 -34.95 -28.30 26.69
C ALA A 355 -36.16 -28.22 25.76
N ASP A 356 -36.19 -27.22 24.88
CA ASP A 356 -37.08 -27.21 23.72
C ASP A 356 -36.41 -27.99 22.57
N ASP A 357 -37.01 -29.14 22.23
CA ASP A 357 -36.65 -30.06 21.13
C ASP A 357 -36.47 -29.35 19.76
N ASN A 358 -37.06 -28.16 19.62
CA ASN A 358 -37.00 -27.34 18.41
C ASN A 358 -35.63 -26.68 18.17
N GLY A 359 -34.87 -26.38 19.24
CA GLY A 359 -33.56 -25.75 19.12
C GLY A 359 -32.50 -26.69 18.58
N GLU A 360 -32.54 -27.95 19.01
CA GLU A 360 -31.61 -28.98 18.58
C GLU A 360 -31.88 -29.43 17.13
N ALA A 361 -33.15 -29.54 16.73
CA ALA A 361 -33.53 -29.80 15.35
C ALA A 361 -33.05 -28.69 14.40
N ALA A 362 -33.22 -27.42 14.77
CA ALA A 362 -32.75 -26.28 13.98
C ALA A 362 -31.22 -26.22 13.86
N LEU A 363 -30.49 -26.62 14.90
CA LEU A 363 -29.03 -26.73 14.88
C LEU A 363 -28.56 -27.88 14.00
N ARG A 364 -29.19 -29.05 14.08
CA ARG A 364 -28.90 -30.20 13.20
C ARG A 364 -29.16 -29.87 11.73
N ASP A 365 -30.20 -29.10 11.43
CA ASP A 365 -30.51 -28.70 10.05
C ASP A 365 -29.46 -27.72 9.50
N LYS A 366 -29.03 -26.74 10.29
CA LYS A 366 -27.96 -25.80 9.92
C LYS A 366 -26.61 -26.50 9.74
N ILE A 367 -26.27 -27.44 10.60
CA ILE A 367 -25.05 -28.25 10.48
C ILE A 367 -25.12 -29.12 9.22
N SER A 368 -26.29 -29.72 8.93
CA SER A 368 -26.52 -30.51 7.72
C SER A 368 -26.39 -29.67 6.45
N GLU A 369 -26.86 -28.43 6.48
CA GLU A 369 -26.73 -27.50 5.35
C GLU A 369 -25.29 -27.03 5.12
N LEU A 370 -24.55 -26.70 6.20
CA LEU A 370 -23.15 -26.31 6.11
C LEU A 370 -22.27 -27.47 5.62
N THR A 371 -22.54 -28.69 6.10
CA THR A 371 -21.85 -29.90 5.65
C THR A 371 -22.11 -30.18 4.18
N ALA A 372 -23.35 -29.97 3.71
CA ALA A 372 -23.69 -30.11 2.30
C ALA A 372 -23.00 -29.07 1.42
N ASP A 373 -22.85 -27.83 1.90
CA ASP A 373 -22.16 -26.77 1.17
C ASP A 373 -20.67 -27.06 1.01
N ILE A 374 -20.00 -27.47 2.09
CA ILE A 374 -18.58 -27.83 2.09
C ILE A 374 -18.34 -29.02 1.16
N ALA A 375 -19.16 -30.07 1.27
CA ALA A 375 -19.06 -31.27 0.43
C ALA A 375 -19.29 -30.97 -1.06
N SER A 376 -20.19 -30.03 -1.39
CA SER A 376 -20.39 -29.60 -2.78
C SER A 376 -19.21 -28.79 -3.33
N LEU A 377 -18.53 -28.01 -2.47
CA LEU A 377 -17.36 -27.21 -2.85
C LEU A 377 -16.14 -28.10 -3.13
N THR A 378 -15.92 -29.13 -2.32
CA THR A 378 -14.88 -30.14 -2.56
C THR A 378 -15.18 -31.00 -3.78
N ALA A 379 -16.44 -31.38 -4.00
CA ALA A 379 -16.84 -32.12 -5.21
C ALA A 379 -16.64 -31.31 -6.51
N THR A 380 -16.69 -29.98 -6.48
CA THR A 380 -16.37 -29.14 -7.65
C THR A 380 -14.87 -28.93 -7.89
N GLY A 381 -14.02 -29.21 -6.90
CA GLY A 381 -12.56 -29.08 -6.99
C GLY A 381 -11.86 -30.39 -7.39
N GLU A 382 -12.46 -31.54 -7.14
CA GLU A 382 -11.90 -32.85 -7.47
C GLU A 382 -12.43 -33.38 -8.82
N THR A 383 -11.54 -33.68 -9.75
CA THR A 383 -11.87 -34.27 -11.05
C THR A 383 -12.42 -35.68 -10.91
N GLY A 384 -13.72 -35.87 -11.16
CA GLY A 384 -14.42 -37.03 -11.74
C GLY A 384 -14.28 -38.45 -11.16
N ASP A 385 -13.18 -38.80 -10.50
CA ASP A 385 -12.81 -40.20 -10.22
C ASP A 385 -12.89 -40.57 -8.72
N THR A 386 -13.24 -39.61 -7.86
CA THR A 386 -13.42 -39.84 -6.43
C THR A 386 -14.76 -40.51 -6.11
N ARG A 387 -14.80 -41.30 -5.02
CA ARG A 387 -15.97 -42.08 -4.58
C ARG A 387 -17.23 -41.22 -4.42
N LEU A 388 -17.06 -39.97 -3.98
CA LEU A 388 -18.12 -38.96 -3.87
C LEU A 388 -18.69 -38.57 -5.25
N GLY A 389 -17.83 -38.35 -6.26
CA GLY A 389 -18.27 -38.09 -7.63
C GLY A 389 -19.05 -39.26 -8.25
N LYS A 390 -18.60 -40.50 -8.02
CA LYS A 390 -19.29 -41.72 -8.49
C LYS A 390 -20.64 -41.93 -7.80
N MET A 391 -20.75 -41.65 -6.49
CA MET A 391 -22.01 -41.75 -5.74
C MET A 391 -23.01 -40.63 -6.06
N ILE A 392 -22.56 -39.42 -6.41
CA ILE A 392 -23.44 -38.33 -6.85
C ILE A 392 -23.98 -38.56 -8.28
N GLY A 393 -23.22 -39.30 -9.10
CA GLY A 393 -23.58 -39.66 -10.48
C GLY A 393 -24.43 -40.92 -10.64
N SER A 394 -24.43 -41.83 -9.66
CA SER A 394 -25.30 -43.03 -9.67
C SER A 394 -26.75 -42.65 -9.35
N ASP A 395 -27.66 -42.91 -10.28
CA ASP A 395 -29.08 -42.51 -10.23
C ASP A 395 -29.98 -43.48 -9.44
N GLU A 396 -29.42 -44.26 -8.50
CA GLU A 396 -30.11 -45.40 -7.87
C GLU A 396 -30.74 -45.13 -6.48
N GLY A 397 -31.02 -43.87 -6.11
CA GLY A 397 -31.65 -43.55 -4.82
C GLY A 397 -32.84 -42.61 -4.98
N GLY A 398 -34.03 -43.05 -4.57
CA GLY A 398 -35.28 -42.29 -4.65
C GLY A 398 -35.24 -40.93 -3.95
N ASP A 399 -36.07 -40.01 -4.47
CA ASP A 399 -36.19 -38.59 -4.06
C ASP A 399 -36.74 -38.40 -2.62
N ASP A 400 -35.96 -38.77 -1.61
CA ASP A 400 -36.20 -38.34 -0.22
C ASP A 400 -35.51 -36.99 0.04
N GLU A 401 -36.31 -35.92 0.09
CA GLU A 401 -35.85 -34.52 0.23
C GLU A 401 -35.14 -34.18 1.56
N THR A 402 -35.15 -35.11 2.52
CA THR A 402 -34.62 -34.91 3.88
C THR A 402 -33.17 -35.38 4.06
N THR A 403 -32.60 -36.10 3.09
CA THR A 403 -31.24 -36.65 3.22
C THR A 403 -30.15 -35.66 2.82
N LEU A 404 -29.01 -35.71 3.54
CA LEU A 404 -27.85 -34.85 3.29
C LEU A 404 -27.32 -34.97 1.85
N PHE A 405 -27.42 -36.17 1.26
CA PHE A 405 -26.97 -36.47 -0.10
C PHE A 405 -27.79 -35.77 -1.18
N SER A 406 -29.11 -35.69 -1.03
CA SER A 406 -29.96 -34.97 -2.00
C SER A 406 -29.70 -33.47 -1.95
N ARG A 407 -29.43 -32.91 -0.76
CA ARG A 407 -28.99 -31.50 -0.58
C ARG A 407 -27.65 -31.22 -1.26
N ILE A 408 -26.66 -32.10 -1.13
CA ILE A 408 -25.36 -32.00 -1.83
C ILE A 408 -25.56 -32.02 -3.35
N ARG A 409 -26.33 -32.99 -3.87
CA ARG A 409 -26.60 -33.12 -5.32
C ARG A 409 -27.28 -31.86 -5.89
N ARG A 410 -28.25 -31.28 -5.15
CA ARG A 410 -28.95 -30.03 -5.53
C ARG A 410 -27.99 -28.84 -5.63
N LYS A 411 -27.14 -28.62 -4.63
CA LYS A 411 -26.18 -27.51 -4.64
C LYS A 411 -25.10 -27.68 -5.72
N THR A 412 -24.62 -28.90 -5.94
CA THR A 412 -23.67 -29.20 -7.04
C THR A 412 -24.31 -28.96 -8.41
N LYS A 413 -25.56 -29.41 -8.63
CA LYS A 413 -26.30 -29.18 -9.89
C LYS A 413 -26.57 -27.69 -10.12
N SER A 414 -26.97 -26.94 -9.09
CA SER A 414 -27.17 -25.49 -9.16
C SER A 414 -25.89 -24.74 -9.54
N ARG A 415 -24.75 -25.10 -8.94
CA ARG A 415 -23.44 -24.51 -9.24
C ARG A 415 -22.97 -24.84 -10.67
N ASN A 416 -23.17 -26.07 -11.13
CA ASN A 416 -22.79 -26.47 -12.49
C ASN A 416 -23.70 -25.85 -13.57
N ASN A 417 -24.99 -25.63 -13.27
CA ASN A 417 -25.91 -24.96 -14.18
C ASN A 417 -25.62 -23.46 -14.27
N GLY A 418 -25.19 -22.82 -13.17
CA GLY A 418 -24.73 -21.43 -13.16
C GLY A 418 -23.45 -21.18 -13.97
N ARG A 419 -22.64 -22.22 -14.19
CA ARG A 419 -21.44 -22.18 -15.05
C ARG A 419 -21.72 -22.40 -16.55
N LYS A 420 -22.96 -22.76 -16.92
CA LYS A 420 -23.40 -23.05 -18.30
C LYS A 420 -24.29 -21.96 -18.92
N LEU A 421 -24.39 -20.79 -18.30
CA LEU A 421 -24.95 -19.61 -18.96
C LEU A 421 -23.83 -18.94 -19.78
N PRO A 422 -24.06 -18.66 -21.08
CA PRO A 422 -23.05 -18.15 -22.00
C PRO A 422 -22.53 -16.76 -21.64
#